data_AF-A0A372F6T6-F1
#
_entry.id   AF-A0A372F6T6-F1
#
_cell.length_a   1.000
_cell.length_b   1.000
_cell.length_c   1.000
_cell.angle_alpha   90.00
_cell.angle_beta   90.00
_cell.angle_gamma   90.00
#
_symmetry.space_group_name_H-M   'P 1'
#
loop_
_entity.id
_entity.type
_entity.pdbx_description
1 polymer ?
#
loop_
_entity_poly.entity_id
_entity_poly.type
_entity_poly.pdbx_seq_one_letter_code
_entity_poly.pdbx_strand_id
1 'polypeptide(L)'
;MEISHAISDTVLALVGFFVFFRYLFKLDLVVCLLWEAFVLSVTVAALFGAIRFLGLSPYAVTVSEFFQHLAGTVGGFCLVFVTLFLVLKKPVPVNFAYIVVALGFVAFAVVRLTGNLQVLNAILTVCVPAVLILGIWALIKGERSVGAWLILAVIALVMGSYNKSFMANSIIDNIDTYHYLLAISLFCFGRAARYQTF
;
A
#
# COMPACT_ATOMS: atom_id res chain seq x y z
N MET A 1 -0.77 19.76 17.52
CA MET A 1 -1.45 18.49 17.19
C MET A 1 -0.46 17.42 16.69
N GLU A 2 0.82 17.49 17.03
CA GLU A 2 1.79 16.47 16.56
C GLU A 2 1.58 15.10 17.22
N ILE A 3 1.07 15.07 18.45
CA ILE A 3 0.77 13.83 19.17
C ILE A 3 -0.34 13.02 18.48
N SER A 4 -1.37 13.67 17.90
CA SER A 4 -2.43 12.91 17.22
C SER A 4 -1.91 12.24 15.95
N HIS A 5 -1.04 12.92 15.21
CA HIS A 5 -0.34 12.36 14.05
C HIS A 5 0.59 11.22 14.42
N ALA A 6 1.35 11.36 15.52
CA ALA A 6 2.17 10.27 16.02
C ALA A 6 1.34 9.03 16.39
N ILE A 7 0.18 9.23 17.02
CA ILE A 7 -0.74 8.14 17.37
C ILE A 7 -1.30 7.47 16.10
N SER A 8 -1.79 8.25 15.14
CA SER A 8 -2.40 7.72 13.93
C SER A 8 -1.39 6.98 13.04
N ASP A 9 -0.16 7.47 12.93
CA ASP A 9 0.96 6.77 12.28
C ASP A 9 1.33 5.47 13.03
N THR A 10 1.34 5.51 14.36
CA THR A 10 1.61 4.31 15.17
C THR A 10 0.54 3.25 14.93
N VAL A 11 -0.73 3.64 14.86
CA VAL A 11 -1.83 2.72 14.52
C VAL A 11 -1.64 2.13 13.12
N LEU A 12 -1.30 2.95 12.13
CA LEU A 12 -1.00 2.48 10.77
C LEU A 12 0.15 1.48 10.75
N ALA A 13 1.26 1.77 11.44
CA ALA A 13 2.39 0.86 11.56
C ALA A 13 2.01 -0.46 12.24
N LEU A 14 1.26 -0.41 13.35
CA LEU A 14 0.80 -1.61 14.06
C LEU A 14 -0.12 -2.47 13.19
N VAL A 15 -1.03 -1.87 12.42
CA VAL A 15 -1.87 -2.59 11.46
C VAL A 15 -1.03 -3.22 10.36
N GLY A 16 -0.03 -2.51 9.85
CA GLY A 16 0.93 -3.04 8.89
C GLY A 16 1.67 -4.28 9.39
N PHE A 17 2.25 -4.22 10.59
CA PHE A 17 2.87 -5.38 11.25
C PHE A 17 1.87 -6.52 11.47
N PHE A 18 0.67 -6.20 11.95
CA PHE A 18 -0.38 -7.19 12.12
C PHE A 18 -0.71 -7.90 10.81
N VAL A 19 -0.87 -7.16 9.71
CA VAL A 19 -1.16 -7.71 8.38
C VAL A 19 -0.05 -8.65 7.91
N PHE A 20 1.21 -8.25 8.09
CA PHE A 20 2.36 -9.08 7.76
C PHE A 20 2.32 -10.42 8.51
N PHE A 21 2.31 -10.40 9.85
CA PHE A 21 2.35 -11.63 10.64
C PHE A 21 1.07 -12.48 10.50
N ARG A 22 -0.09 -11.84 10.36
CA ARG A 22 -1.38 -12.55 10.34
C ARG A 22 -1.69 -13.19 8.99
N TYR A 23 -1.30 -12.53 7.90
CA TYR A 23 -1.70 -12.90 6.55
C TYR A 23 -0.50 -13.17 5.62
N LEU A 24 0.45 -12.24 5.49
CA LEU A 24 1.47 -12.33 4.44
C LEU A 24 2.56 -13.35 4.73
N PHE A 25 3.05 -13.44 5.97
CA PHE A 25 4.14 -14.35 6.37
C PHE A 25 3.83 -15.85 6.12
N LYS A 26 2.56 -16.18 5.83
CA LYS A 26 2.10 -17.55 5.54
C LYS A 26 2.10 -17.89 4.05
N LEU A 27 2.40 -16.92 3.20
CA LEU A 27 2.44 -17.06 1.75
C LEU A 27 3.83 -17.53 1.31
N ASP A 28 3.91 -18.08 0.10
CA ASP A 28 5.19 -18.40 -0.52
C ASP A 28 6.05 -17.14 -0.68
N LEU A 29 7.37 -17.29 -0.54
CA LEU A 29 8.32 -16.19 -0.47
C LEU A 29 8.13 -15.14 -1.56
N VAL A 30 7.93 -15.58 -2.81
CA VAL A 30 7.78 -14.67 -3.97
C VAL A 30 6.48 -13.87 -3.89
N VAL A 31 5.38 -14.52 -3.50
CA VAL A 31 4.08 -13.87 -3.35
C VAL A 31 4.11 -12.92 -2.15
N CYS A 32 4.72 -13.36 -1.04
CA CYS A 32 4.95 -12.58 0.16
C CYS A 32 5.72 -11.29 -0.17
N LEU A 33 6.82 -11.39 -0.91
CA LEU A 33 7.65 -10.27 -1.34
C LEU A 33 6.86 -9.24 -2.17
N LEU A 34 6.00 -9.69 -3.07
CA LEU A 34 5.19 -8.78 -3.90
C LEU A 34 4.15 -8.00 -3.08
N TRP A 35 3.47 -8.65 -2.12
CA TRP A 35 2.55 -7.97 -1.21
C TRP A 35 3.29 -7.02 -0.27
N GLU A 36 4.43 -7.45 0.25
CA GLU A 36 5.25 -6.65 1.19
C GLU A 36 5.86 -5.42 0.57
N ALA A 37 6.21 -5.45 -0.73
CA ALA A 37 6.70 -4.28 -1.42
C ALA A 37 5.81 -3.04 -1.21
N PHE A 38 4.49 -3.24 -1.08
CA PHE A 38 3.56 -2.20 -0.67
C PHE A 38 3.40 -2.12 0.86
N VAL A 39 3.01 -3.23 1.51
CA VAL A 39 2.62 -3.23 2.93
C VAL A 39 3.77 -2.84 3.84
N LEU A 40 4.95 -3.44 3.65
CA LEU A 40 6.12 -3.15 4.48
C LEU A 40 6.61 -1.72 4.24
N SER A 41 6.60 -1.26 2.99
CA SER A 41 6.97 0.13 2.67
C SER A 41 6.07 1.13 3.39
N VAL A 42 4.75 0.95 3.35
CA VAL A 42 3.82 1.80 4.11
C VAL A 42 4.04 1.68 5.62
N THR A 43 4.27 0.47 6.12
CA THR A 43 4.50 0.20 7.56
C THR A 43 5.73 0.94 8.06
N VAL A 44 6.85 0.86 7.33
CA VAL A 44 8.10 1.54 7.69
C VAL A 44 7.93 3.05 7.54
N ALA A 45 7.28 3.51 6.48
CA ALA A 45 6.96 4.93 6.32
C ALA A 45 6.18 5.50 7.51
N ALA A 46 5.18 4.78 7.99
CA ALA A 46 4.37 5.16 9.14
C ALA A 46 5.15 5.10 10.46
N LEU A 47 5.99 4.08 10.66
CA LEU A 47 6.85 3.96 11.84
C LEU A 47 7.79 5.18 11.95
N PHE A 48 8.46 5.54 10.85
CA PHE A 48 9.32 6.73 10.83
C PHE A 48 8.51 8.04 10.83
N GLY A 49 7.28 8.03 10.32
CA GLY A 49 6.32 9.13 10.48
C GLY A 49 6.01 9.40 11.95
N ALA A 50 5.72 8.36 12.74
CA ALA A 50 5.51 8.47 14.18
C ALA A 50 6.76 9.02 14.89
N ILE A 51 7.95 8.48 14.59
CA ILE A 51 9.23 8.97 15.16
C ILE A 51 9.44 10.46 14.85
N ARG A 52 9.11 10.89 13.63
CA ARG A 52 9.17 12.30 13.22
C ARG A 52 8.24 13.15 14.07
N PHE A 53 6.97 12.78 14.19
CA PHE A 53 5.97 13.55 14.94
C PHE A 53 6.20 13.57 16.46
N LEU A 54 6.97 12.61 16.99
CA LEU A 54 7.44 12.63 18.38
C LEU A 54 8.69 13.49 18.60
N GLY A 55 9.27 14.08 17.54
CA GLY A 55 10.47 14.90 17.62
C GLY A 55 11.75 14.14 17.97
N LEU A 56 11.74 12.80 17.80
CA LEU A 56 12.83 11.93 18.27
C LEU A 56 14.04 11.92 17.32
N SER A 57 13.84 12.19 16.03
CA SER A 57 14.95 12.22 15.06
C SER A 57 14.61 13.05 13.81
N PRO A 58 15.49 13.97 13.37
CA PRO A 58 15.29 14.74 12.14
C PRO A 58 15.43 13.87 10.88
N TYR A 59 16.19 12.77 10.94
CA TYR A 59 16.37 11.85 9.81
C TYR A 59 15.10 11.05 9.48
N ALA A 60 14.15 10.99 10.42
CA ALA A 60 12.91 10.24 10.25
C ALA A 60 12.04 10.77 9.09
N VAL A 61 12.14 12.08 8.78
CA VAL A 61 11.48 12.69 7.62
C VAL A 61 11.94 12.01 6.33
N THR A 62 13.25 11.97 6.10
CA THR A 62 13.84 11.45 4.87
C THR A 62 13.57 9.96 4.71
N VAL A 63 13.60 9.20 5.81
CA VAL A 63 13.29 7.77 5.78
C VAL A 63 11.81 7.53 5.48
N SER A 64 10.90 8.28 6.13
CA SER A 64 9.47 8.16 5.85
C SER A 64 9.15 8.46 4.38
N GLU A 65 9.66 9.58 3.84
CA GLU A 65 9.48 9.94 2.42
C GLU A 65 10.06 8.90 1.46
N PHE A 66 11.24 8.34 1.77
CA PHE A 66 11.85 7.27 0.98
C PHE A 66 10.90 6.07 0.85
N PHE A 67 10.33 5.62 1.96
CA PHE A 67 9.44 4.46 1.97
C PHE A 67 8.05 4.77 1.40
N GLN A 68 7.56 6.02 1.50
CA GLN A 68 6.35 6.45 0.79
C GLN A 68 6.53 6.37 -0.73
N HIS A 69 7.67 6.86 -1.25
CA HIS A 69 7.99 6.72 -2.67
C HIS A 69 8.17 5.27 -3.09
N LEU A 70 8.77 4.43 -2.24
CA LEU A 70 8.94 3.00 -2.49
C LEU A 70 7.58 2.28 -2.57
N ALA A 71 6.66 2.60 -1.65
CA ALA A 71 5.30 2.08 -1.65
C ALA A 71 4.54 2.46 -2.93
N GLY A 72 4.62 3.72 -3.37
CA GLY A 72 3.92 4.18 -4.55
C GLY A 72 4.53 3.72 -5.89
N THR A 73 5.78 3.27 -5.89
CA THR A 73 6.47 2.74 -7.09
C THR A 73 6.55 1.22 -7.06
N VAL A 74 7.56 0.64 -6.40
CA VAL A 74 7.76 -0.80 -6.28
C VAL A 74 6.51 -1.47 -5.73
N GLY A 75 5.95 -0.91 -4.64
CA GLY A 75 4.71 -1.41 -4.06
C GLY A 75 3.53 -1.37 -5.04
N GLY A 76 3.34 -0.26 -5.76
CA GLY A 76 2.28 -0.11 -6.76
C GLY A 76 2.34 -1.17 -7.88
N PHE A 77 3.51 -1.36 -8.48
CA PHE A 77 3.70 -2.38 -9.54
C PHE A 77 3.50 -3.81 -9.00
N CYS A 78 4.10 -4.12 -7.86
CA CYS A 78 4.00 -5.45 -7.26
C CYS A 78 2.56 -5.76 -6.85
N LEU A 79 1.84 -4.78 -6.30
CA LEU A 79 0.46 -4.90 -5.87
C LEU A 79 -0.48 -5.22 -7.04
N VAL A 80 -0.33 -4.54 -8.18
CA VAL A 80 -1.10 -4.86 -9.40
C VAL A 80 -0.80 -6.28 -9.87
N PHE A 81 0.48 -6.63 -9.94
CA PHE A 81 0.91 -7.92 -10.46
C PHE A 81 0.44 -9.08 -9.59
N VAL A 82 0.64 -9.02 -8.28
CA VAL A 82 0.20 -10.08 -7.37
C VAL A 82 -1.32 -10.19 -7.32
N THR A 83 -2.04 -9.06 -7.39
CA THR A 83 -3.50 -9.04 -7.47
C THR A 83 -4.00 -9.70 -8.76
N LEU A 84 -3.33 -9.47 -9.90
CA LEU A 84 -3.70 -10.12 -11.15
C LEU A 84 -3.66 -11.65 -11.00
N PHE A 85 -2.58 -12.20 -10.45
CA PHE A 85 -2.45 -13.64 -10.26
C PHE A 85 -3.39 -14.21 -9.19
N LEU A 86 -3.69 -13.42 -8.15
CA LEU A 86 -4.75 -13.75 -7.19
C LEU A 86 -6.11 -13.92 -7.88
N VAL A 87 -6.50 -12.95 -8.73
CA VAL A 87 -7.79 -12.95 -9.45
C VAL A 87 -7.83 -13.98 -10.58
N LEU A 88 -6.68 -14.28 -11.18
CA LEU A 88 -6.57 -15.35 -12.18
C LEU A 88 -6.55 -16.76 -11.56
N LYS A 89 -6.34 -16.88 -10.23
CA LYS A 89 -6.13 -18.15 -9.54
C LYS A 89 -5.01 -18.98 -10.18
N LYS A 90 -3.89 -18.31 -10.47
CA LYS A 90 -2.70 -18.93 -11.07
C LYS A 90 -1.49 -18.68 -10.19
N PRO A 91 -0.53 -19.62 -10.16
CA PRO A 91 0.73 -19.41 -9.44
C PRO A 91 1.48 -18.22 -10.05
N VAL A 92 2.17 -17.47 -9.20
CA VAL A 92 2.98 -16.33 -9.65
C VAL A 92 4.25 -16.84 -10.32
N PRO A 93 4.50 -16.51 -11.60
CA PRO A 93 5.70 -16.95 -12.26
C PRO A 93 6.90 -16.12 -11.77
N VAL A 94 7.84 -16.80 -11.10
CA VAL A 94 8.98 -16.20 -10.38
C VAL A 94 9.80 -15.24 -11.24
N ASN A 95 10.09 -15.62 -12.49
CA ASN A 95 10.89 -14.78 -13.40
C ASN A 95 10.22 -13.43 -13.66
N PHE A 96 8.90 -13.41 -13.88
CA PHE A 96 8.17 -12.17 -14.08
C PHE A 96 8.01 -11.37 -12.80
N ALA A 97 7.91 -12.02 -11.63
CA ALA A 97 7.89 -11.32 -10.35
C ALA A 97 9.16 -10.49 -10.15
N TYR A 98 10.34 -11.03 -10.44
CA TYR A 98 11.59 -10.28 -10.36
C TYR A 98 11.68 -9.14 -11.38
N ILE A 99 11.18 -9.34 -12.59
CA ILE A 99 11.11 -8.26 -13.60
C ILE A 99 10.22 -7.13 -13.10
N VAL A 100 9.05 -7.43 -12.54
CA VAL A 100 8.12 -6.42 -12.00
C VAL A 100 8.74 -5.64 -10.84
N VAL A 101 9.41 -6.35 -9.92
CA VAL A 101 10.14 -5.72 -8.81
C VAL A 101 11.24 -4.80 -9.36
N ALA A 102 12.04 -5.27 -10.32
CA ALA A 102 13.11 -4.49 -10.94
C ALA A 102 12.56 -3.22 -11.65
N LEU A 103 11.46 -3.34 -12.40
CA LEU A 103 10.79 -2.19 -13.03
C LEU A 103 10.31 -1.18 -11.98
N GLY A 104 9.76 -1.66 -10.86
CA GLY A 104 9.40 -0.84 -9.73
C GLY A 104 10.59 -0.06 -9.16
N PHE A 105 11.75 -0.71 -9.01
CA PHE A 105 12.96 -0.07 -8.51
C PHE A 105 13.57 0.92 -9.51
N VAL A 106 13.46 0.65 -10.82
CA VAL A 106 13.83 1.61 -11.86
C VAL A 106 12.95 2.86 -11.75
N ALA A 107 11.63 2.68 -11.63
CA ALA A 107 10.71 3.79 -11.44
C ALA A 107 10.99 4.57 -10.14
N PHE A 108 11.27 3.87 -9.05
CA PHE A 108 11.70 4.45 -7.78
C PHE A 108 12.96 5.31 -7.94
N ALA A 109 13.98 4.77 -8.62
CA ALA A 109 15.23 5.49 -8.88
C ALA A 109 14.99 6.74 -9.73
N VAL A 110 14.15 6.67 -10.77
CA VAL A 110 13.77 7.84 -11.57
C VAL A 110 13.12 8.91 -10.69
N VAL A 111 12.12 8.55 -9.88
CA VAL A 111 11.44 9.49 -8.97
C VAL A 111 12.45 10.12 -8.01
N ARG A 112 13.35 9.31 -7.42
CA ARG A 112 14.28 9.79 -6.40
C ARG A 112 15.41 10.66 -6.95
N LEU A 113 15.97 10.30 -8.10
CA LEU A 113 17.11 11.00 -8.71
C LEU A 113 16.69 12.28 -9.42
N THR A 114 15.46 12.32 -9.96
CA THR A 114 14.96 13.51 -10.68
C THR A 114 14.10 14.43 -9.81
N GLY A 115 13.63 13.96 -8.65
CA GLY A 115 12.65 14.66 -7.82
C GLY A 115 11.28 14.80 -8.49
N ASN A 116 11.03 14.07 -9.59
CA ASN A 116 9.82 14.22 -10.38
C ASN A 116 8.64 13.45 -9.77
N LEU A 117 7.89 14.11 -8.88
CA LEU A 117 6.67 13.56 -8.28
C LEU A 117 5.54 13.31 -9.29
N GLN A 118 5.60 13.88 -10.50
CA GLN A 118 4.60 13.60 -11.53
C GLN A 118 4.70 12.14 -12.01
N VAL A 119 5.89 11.56 -12.04
CA VAL A 119 6.09 10.15 -12.37
C VAL A 119 5.44 9.26 -11.31
N LEU A 120 5.64 9.56 -10.03
CA LEU A 120 4.98 8.85 -8.92
C LEU A 120 3.45 8.94 -9.04
N ASN A 121 2.93 10.14 -9.27
CA ASN A 121 1.49 10.34 -9.43
C ASN A 121 0.93 9.61 -10.66
N ALA A 122 1.66 9.57 -11.78
CA ALA A 122 1.26 8.83 -12.96
C ALA A 122 1.19 7.33 -12.69
N ILE A 123 2.18 6.77 -11.98
CA ILE A 123 2.18 5.36 -11.58
C ILE A 123 0.97 5.06 -10.70
N LEU A 124 0.70 5.87 -9.67
CA LEU A 124 -0.44 5.68 -8.78
C LEU A 124 -1.78 5.81 -9.53
N THR A 125 -1.88 6.76 -10.47
CA THR A 125 -3.06 6.98 -11.33
C THR A 125 -3.37 5.76 -12.20
N VAL A 126 -2.38 4.93 -12.53
CA VAL A 126 -2.59 3.70 -13.30
C VAL A 126 -2.77 2.50 -12.38
N CYS A 127 -1.89 2.32 -11.38
CA CYS A 127 -1.86 1.12 -10.55
C CYS A 127 -3.09 1.00 -9.64
N VAL A 128 -3.51 2.10 -9.00
CA VAL A 128 -4.64 2.07 -8.06
C VAL A 128 -5.95 1.69 -8.79
N PRO A 129 -6.31 2.32 -9.93
CA PRO A 129 -7.47 1.88 -10.72
C PRO A 129 -7.31 0.47 -11.29
N ALA A 130 -6.10 0.05 -11.68
CA ALA A 130 -5.88 -1.32 -12.16
C ALA A 130 -6.24 -2.37 -11.09
N VAL A 131 -5.83 -2.16 -9.83
CA VAL A 131 -6.22 -3.03 -8.71
C VAL A 131 -7.74 -3.02 -8.49
N LEU A 132 -8.39 -1.86 -8.62
CA LEU A 132 -9.85 -1.77 -8.53
C LEU A 132 -10.56 -2.58 -9.63
N ILE A 133 -10.11 -2.44 -10.88
CA ILE A 133 -10.64 -3.19 -12.03
C ILE A 133 -10.46 -4.69 -11.80
N LEU A 134 -9.31 -5.12 -11.28
CA LEU A 134 -9.08 -6.52 -10.91
C LEU A 134 -10.02 -6.98 -9.79
N GLY A 135 -10.28 -6.14 -8.78
CA GLY A 135 -11.26 -6.42 -7.74
C GLY A 135 -12.68 -6.60 -8.28
N ILE A 136 -13.12 -5.72 -9.20
CA ILE A 136 -14.41 -5.83 -9.88
C ILE A 136 -14.45 -7.10 -10.73
N TRP A 137 -13.37 -7.41 -11.46
CA TRP A 137 -13.29 -8.63 -12.26
C TRP A 137 -13.37 -9.90 -11.40
N ALA A 138 -12.76 -9.89 -10.21
CA ALA A 138 -12.90 -10.98 -9.25
C ALA A 138 -14.36 -11.20 -8.84
N LEU A 139 -15.12 -10.12 -8.61
CA LEU A 139 -16.56 -10.22 -8.32
C LEU A 139 -17.33 -10.84 -9.48
N ILE A 140 -17.06 -10.41 -10.72
CA ILE A 140 -17.70 -10.94 -11.94
C ILE A 140 -17.42 -12.44 -12.10
N LYS A 141 -16.21 -12.90 -11.76
CA LYS A 141 -15.82 -14.32 -11.75
C LYS A 141 -16.43 -15.15 -10.62
N GLY A 142 -17.17 -14.53 -9.69
CA GLY A 142 -17.76 -15.21 -8.54
C GLY A 142 -16.90 -15.23 -7.28
N GLU A 143 -15.70 -14.66 -7.31
CA GLU A 143 -14.78 -14.57 -6.17
C GLU A 143 -15.14 -13.41 -5.23
N ARG A 144 -16.36 -13.48 -4.67
CA ARG A 144 -16.98 -12.37 -3.93
C ARG A 144 -16.11 -11.84 -2.79
N SER A 145 -15.49 -12.73 -2.02
CA SER A 145 -14.65 -12.31 -0.89
C SER A 145 -13.38 -11.58 -1.35
N VAL A 146 -12.66 -12.11 -2.34
CA VAL A 146 -11.44 -11.49 -2.87
C VAL A 146 -11.77 -10.12 -3.47
N GLY A 147 -12.78 -10.07 -4.34
CA GLY A 147 -13.18 -8.83 -4.99
C GLY A 147 -13.62 -7.76 -4.00
N ALA A 148 -14.43 -8.11 -3.01
CA ALA A 148 -14.89 -7.16 -1.99
C ALA A 148 -13.72 -6.59 -1.17
N TRP A 149 -12.78 -7.43 -0.74
CA TRP A 149 -11.62 -6.94 0.02
C TRP A 149 -10.71 -6.04 -0.81
N LEU A 150 -10.46 -6.37 -2.08
CA LEU A 150 -9.66 -5.51 -2.98
C LEU A 150 -10.35 -4.17 -3.24
N ILE A 151 -11.65 -4.17 -3.50
CA ILE A 151 -12.43 -2.95 -3.74
C ILE A 151 -12.42 -2.06 -2.48
N LEU A 152 -12.71 -2.63 -1.31
CA LEU A 152 -12.67 -1.89 -0.04
C LEU A 152 -11.26 -1.33 0.23
N ALA A 153 -10.21 -2.10 -0.05
CA ALA A 153 -8.83 -1.65 0.11
C ALA A 153 -8.54 -0.41 -0.75
N VAL A 154 -8.94 -0.44 -2.03
CA VAL A 154 -8.72 0.66 -2.96
C VAL A 154 -9.60 1.87 -2.61
N ILE A 155 -10.86 1.67 -2.26
CA ILE A 155 -11.75 2.76 -1.83
C ILE A 155 -11.15 3.48 -0.62
N ALA A 156 -10.70 2.74 0.40
CA ALA A 156 -10.06 3.33 1.57
C ALA A 156 -8.78 4.09 1.20
N LEU A 157 -7.94 3.54 0.32
CA LEU A 157 -6.71 4.20 -0.18
C LEU A 157 -7.00 5.53 -0.89
N VAL A 158 -7.99 5.53 -1.79
CA VAL A 158 -8.40 6.71 -2.57
C VAL A 158 -9.03 7.74 -1.64
N MET A 159 -9.94 7.32 -0.76
CA MET A 159 -10.54 8.21 0.24
C MET A 159 -9.46 8.83 1.15
N GLY A 160 -8.46 8.07 1.55
CA GLY A 160 -7.31 8.57 2.30
C GLY A 160 -6.60 9.67 1.52
N SER A 161 -6.29 9.43 0.25
CA SER A 161 -5.52 10.34 -0.60
C SER A 161 -6.27 11.64 -0.95
N TYR A 162 -7.60 11.58 -1.05
CA TYR A 162 -8.46 12.72 -1.42
C TYR A 162 -9.31 13.24 -0.26
N ASN A 163 -8.94 12.95 1.00
CA ASN A 163 -9.75 13.29 2.17
C ASN A 163 -10.10 14.79 2.26
N LYS A 164 -9.17 15.67 1.88
CA LYS A 164 -9.36 17.13 1.90
C LYS A 164 -10.52 17.58 0.99
N SER A 165 -10.79 16.82 -0.08
CA SER A 165 -11.81 17.18 -1.07
C SER A 165 -13.24 16.88 -0.60
N PHE A 166 -13.45 15.90 0.28
CA PHE A 166 -14.79 15.53 0.76
C PHE A 166 -15.00 15.69 2.27
N MET A 167 -13.93 15.92 3.05
CA MET A 167 -13.99 16.17 4.49
C MET A 167 -13.40 17.53 4.89
N ALA A 168 -13.57 18.54 4.04
CA ALA A 168 -12.99 19.88 4.27
C ALA A 168 -13.36 20.50 5.64
N ASN A 169 -14.51 20.13 6.22
CA ASN A 169 -15.00 20.63 7.51
C ASN A 169 -14.99 19.57 8.63
N SER A 170 -14.14 18.54 8.51
CA SER A 170 -14.01 17.50 9.53
C SER A 170 -13.39 18.03 10.81
N ILE A 171 -13.86 17.51 11.95
CA ILE A 171 -13.26 17.75 13.28
C ILE A 171 -11.93 16.98 13.42
N ILE A 172 -11.79 15.86 12.70
CA ILE A 172 -10.56 15.06 12.65
C ILE A 172 -9.63 15.65 11.60
N ASP A 173 -8.36 15.80 11.94
CA ASP A 173 -7.33 16.28 11.03
C ASP A 173 -7.18 15.37 9.79
N ASN A 174 -6.88 15.98 8.65
CA ASN A 174 -6.74 15.31 7.37
C ASN A 174 -5.57 14.32 7.33
N ILE A 175 -4.49 14.58 8.04
CA ILE A 175 -3.33 13.68 8.17
C ILE A 175 -3.74 12.44 8.96
N ASP A 176 -4.44 12.63 10.09
CA ASP A 176 -4.90 11.51 10.91
C ASP A 176 -5.89 10.63 10.14
N THR A 177 -6.82 11.26 9.41
CA THR A 177 -7.76 10.54 8.55
C THR A 177 -7.02 9.73 7.48
N TYR A 178 -6.00 10.31 6.84
CA TYR A 178 -5.18 9.61 5.86
C TYR A 178 -4.57 8.34 6.47
N HIS A 179 -3.94 8.42 7.65
CA HIS A 179 -3.33 7.26 8.29
C HIS A 179 -4.35 6.16 8.64
N TYR A 180 -5.51 6.52 9.20
CA TYR A 180 -6.54 5.53 9.54
C TYR A 180 -7.15 4.86 8.31
N LEU A 181 -7.42 5.62 7.24
CA LEU A 181 -7.93 5.07 5.98
C LEU A 181 -6.89 4.18 5.30
N LEU A 182 -5.62 4.57 5.35
CA LEU A 182 -4.53 3.74 4.85
C LEU A 182 -4.38 2.45 5.67
N ALA A 183 -4.59 2.50 6.99
CA ALA A 183 -4.57 1.32 7.85
C ALA A 183 -5.70 0.34 7.49
N ILE A 184 -6.91 0.86 7.25
CA ILE A 184 -8.04 0.06 6.73
C ILE A 184 -7.67 -0.56 5.38
N SER A 185 -7.04 0.21 4.49
CA SER A 185 -6.57 -0.29 3.19
C SER A 185 -5.59 -1.46 3.33
N LEU A 186 -4.55 -1.33 4.17
CA LEU A 186 -3.59 -2.39 4.45
C LEU A 186 -4.27 -3.64 5.00
N PHE A 187 -5.21 -3.48 5.95
CA PHE A 187 -5.96 -4.59 6.50
C PHE A 187 -6.76 -5.32 5.41
N CYS A 188 -7.46 -4.59 4.55
CA CYS A 188 -8.23 -5.17 3.45
C CYS A 188 -7.34 -5.88 2.43
N PHE A 189 -6.17 -5.32 2.07
CA PHE A 189 -5.19 -6.03 1.23
C PHE A 189 -4.70 -7.32 1.87
N GLY A 190 -4.35 -7.30 3.16
CA GLY A 190 -3.99 -8.50 3.90
C GLY A 190 -5.10 -9.57 3.91
N ARG A 191 -6.35 -9.14 4.07
CA ARG A 191 -7.52 -10.02 3.98
C ARG A 191 -7.69 -10.64 2.60
N ALA A 192 -7.45 -9.89 1.53
CA ALA A 192 -7.47 -10.41 0.16
C ALA A 192 -6.33 -11.41 -0.06
N ALA A 193 -5.11 -11.07 0.39
CA ALA A 193 -3.92 -11.90 0.24
C ALA A 193 -4.05 -13.29 0.90
N ARG A 194 -4.84 -13.42 1.98
CA ARG A 194 -5.13 -14.71 2.62
C ARG A 194 -5.70 -15.76 1.64
N TYR A 195 -6.37 -15.34 0.57
CA TYR A 195 -6.96 -16.24 -0.42
C TYR A 195 -5.97 -16.69 -1.50
N GLN A 196 -4.70 -16.29 -1.40
CA GLN A 196 -3.65 -16.72 -2.31
C GLN A 196 -3.11 -18.08 -1.85
N THR A 197 -3.57 -19.15 -2.48
CA THR A 197 -3.27 -20.55 -2.11
C THR A 197 -2.42 -21.29 -3.15
N PHE A 198 -1.74 -20.56 -4.04
CA PHE A 198 -1.03 -21.11 -5.21
C PHE A 198 0.25 -20.34 -5.50
#